data_AF-A0A2E5T0W2-F1
#
_entry.id   AF-A0A2E5T0W2-F1
#
_cell.length_a   1.000
_cell.length_b   1.000
_cell.length_c   1.000
_cell.angle_alpha   90.00
_cell.angle_beta   90.00
_cell.angle_gamma   90.00
#
_symmetry.space_group_name_H-M   'P 1'
#
loop_
_entity.id
_entity.type
_entity.pdbx_description
1 polymer ?
#
loop_
_entity_poly.entity_id
_entity_poly.type
_entity_poly.pdbx_seq_one_letter_code
_entity_poly.pdbx_strand_id
1 'polypeptide(L)'
;MKKFHVQTIFIVSIFLIIAIFNLGEKQANACAFLNTPHTYEADKNRSAYLKLLEYAASGKLFKGDSNFELPTGEAGTRQNRREVNAELPQEILKSIAWVESEILMATTQVAYNSKGPALIAFDCGYGIMQVTSGMQKPAIGKILSKEQVLIANHPSYNIAKGAEILIEKWNQAPQSRPIVGTDTDSDPNILENWYYATWSYNGFSGPGTNKSNHPLDPIFGSWPRPVYTCDGRYPKNQFPYQELVWGCLNNPPKVSGKQLWQKINISLPNLSDPIFANKLALSNFNYPYAAMDMPTPKPIHYSTKPQSINPSNDMMLGKPNASLSKDKLRIQTNAKNNLADRTIIITNNGLGLLSWNAYTTYPWIVLEKPAGIALGKDIECNMTKCQRESEVIIKINPTLLPDTRAIGKIVIQFANLNIADRVITVDAFAEFNSGVSGISKIY
;
A
#
# COMPACT_ATOMS: atom_id res chain seq x y z
N MET A 1 74.71 41.96 -22.84
CA MET A 1 75.34 40.61 -22.83
C MET A 1 74.77 39.81 -21.68
N LYS A 2 74.22 38.63 -22.00
CA LYS A 2 73.93 37.44 -21.16
C LYS A 2 73.54 37.66 -19.68
N LYS A 3 72.33 37.24 -19.30
CA LYS A 3 72.12 35.89 -18.74
C LYS A 3 70.63 35.57 -18.61
N PHE A 4 70.29 34.37 -19.08
CA PHE A 4 69.04 33.66 -18.86
C PHE A 4 68.80 33.39 -17.37
N HIS A 5 67.55 33.52 -16.93
CA HIS A 5 67.05 32.81 -15.77
C HIS A 5 65.79 32.04 -16.18
N VAL A 6 65.91 30.72 -16.07
CA VAL A 6 64.87 29.72 -16.27
C VAL A 6 63.94 29.78 -15.07
N GLN A 7 62.66 30.11 -15.30
CA GLN A 7 61.61 29.85 -14.32
C GLN A 7 60.84 28.60 -14.73
N THR A 8 60.96 27.58 -13.89
CA THR A 8 60.24 26.32 -13.92
C THR A 8 58.74 26.59 -13.71
N ILE A 9 57.91 26.27 -14.70
CA ILE A 9 56.44 26.29 -14.58
C ILE A 9 56.03 24.99 -13.87
N PHE A 10 55.59 25.09 -12.62
CA PHE A 10 54.86 24.02 -11.94
C PHE A 10 53.42 24.02 -12.47
N ILE A 11 53.06 23.02 -13.27
CA ILE A 11 51.67 22.74 -13.62
C ILE A 11 51.05 22.00 -12.44
N VAL A 12 50.24 22.69 -11.65
CA VAL A 12 49.35 22.05 -10.67
C VAL A 12 48.08 21.65 -11.42
N SER A 13 47.97 20.36 -11.74
CA SER A 13 46.74 19.78 -12.27
C SER A 13 45.70 19.70 -11.15
N ILE A 14 44.76 20.65 -11.13
CA ILE A 14 43.55 20.58 -10.31
C ILE A 14 42.62 19.56 -10.98
N PHE A 15 42.55 18.35 -10.45
CA PHE A 15 41.47 17.42 -10.77
C PHE A 15 40.19 17.94 -10.11
N LEU A 16 39.35 18.60 -10.90
CA LEU A 16 37.98 18.92 -10.52
C LEU A 16 37.16 17.62 -10.58
N ILE A 17 37.06 16.90 -9.46
CA ILE A 17 36.07 15.83 -9.31
C ILE A 17 34.72 16.52 -9.19
N ILE A 18 34.02 16.67 -10.31
CA ILE A 18 32.61 17.01 -10.32
C ILE A 18 31.87 15.79 -9.78
N ALA A 19 31.58 15.79 -8.48
CA ALA A 19 30.55 14.93 -7.93
C ALA A 19 29.24 15.34 -8.59
N ILE A 20 28.78 14.55 -9.56
CA ILE A 20 27.43 14.66 -10.11
C ILE A 20 26.50 14.24 -8.98
N PHE A 21 26.07 15.20 -8.17
CA PHE A 21 24.87 15.05 -7.38
C PHE A 21 23.72 14.91 -8.39
N ASN A 22 23.24 13.68 -8.57
CA ASN A 22 21.91 13.44 -9.07
C ASN A 22 20.93 14.03 -8.04
N LEU A 23 20.73 15.34 -8.10
CA LEU A 23 19.49 15.97 -7.67
C LEU A 23 18.43 15.48 -8.66
N GLY A 24 18.01 14.23 -8.50
CA GLY A 24 16.84 13.72 -9.18
C GLY A 24 15.67 14.55 -8.68
N GLU A 25 15.22 15.51 -9.50
CA GLU A 25 13.85 15.98 -9.43
C GLU A 25 12.97 14.75 -9.40
N LYS A 26 12.33 14.48 -8.26
CA LYS A 26 11.30 13.45 -8.17
C LYS A 26 10.19 13.90 -9.11
N GLN A 27 10.16 13.33 -10.31
CA GLN A 27 8.91 13.21 -11.04
C GLN A 27 7.91 12.60 -10.06
N ALA A 28 6.81 13.30 -9.80
CA ALA A 28 5.68 12.71 -9.10
C ALA A 28 5.20 11.54 -9.97
N ASN A 29 5.67 10.34 -9.67
CA ASN A 29 5.27 9.14 -10.39
C ASN A 29 3.77 8.99 -10.19
N ALA A 30 3.01 8.96 -11.28
CA ALA A 30 1.59 8.70 -11.23
C ALA A 30 1.32 7.37 -10.50
N CYS A 31 0.21 7.29 -9.77
CA CYS A 31 -0.18 6.06 -9.10
C CYS A 31 -0.55 4.97 -10.11
N ALA A 32 -0.50 3.71 -9.68
CA ALA A 32 -0.82 2.54 -10.51
C ALA A 32 -2.14 2.70 -11.27
N PHE A 33 -3.16 3.23 -10.59
CA PHE A 33 -4.51 3.35 -11.12
C PHE A 33 -4.84 4.80 -11.51
N LEU A 34 -5.25 5.00 -12.78
CA LEU A 34 -5.76 6.28 -13.26
C LEU A 34 -7.14 6.61 -12.69
N ASN A 35 -7.97 5.58 -12.50
CA ASN A 35 -9.27 5.67 -11.85
C ASN A 35 -9.22 4.84 -10.57
N THR A 36 -9.69 5.40 -9.44
CA THR A 36 -9.70 4.69 -8.16
C THR A 36 -10.46 3.38 -8.29
N PRO A 37 -9.81 2.24 -8.06
CA PRO A 37 -10.48 0.96 -8.14
C PRO A 37 -11.38 0.75 -6.92
N HIS A 38 -12.31 -0.20 -7.02
CA HIS A 38 -13.22 -0.50 -5.92
C HIS A 38 -12.70 -1.66 -5.05
N THR A 39 -12.87 -1.53 -3.73
CA THR A 39 -12.49 -2.52 -2.73
C THR A 39 -13.64 -2.77 -1.76
N TYR A 40 -13.51 -3.78 -0.90
CA TYR A 40 -14.48 -4.09 0.16
C TYR A 40 -14.08 -3.34 1.42
N GLU A 41 -15.07 -2.81 2.14
CA GLU A 41 -14.93 -2.34 3.50
C GLU A 41 -15.73 -3.28 4.41
N ALA A 42 -15.04 -3.96 5.32
CA ALA A 42 -15.61 -4.97 6.20
C ALA A 42 -16.34 -4.33 7.41
N ASP A 43 -16.43 -5.07 8.51
CA ASP A 43 -17.28 -4.72 9.63
C ASP A 43 -16.84 -3.43 10.33
N LYS A 44 -17.83 -2.69 10.84
CA LYS A 44 -17.62 -1.44 11.59
C LYS A 44 -16.67 -1.62 12.78
N ASN A 45 -16.61 -2.80 13.40
CA ASN A 45 -15.79 -3.05 14.58
C ASN A 45 -14.34 -3.46 14.23
N ARG A 46 -13.98 -3.48 12.94
CA ARG A 46 -12.65 -3.89 12.42
C ARG A 46 -12.28 -5.34 12.72
N SER A 47 -13.24 -6.16 13.12
CA SER A 47 -13.00 -7.52 13.60
C SER A 47 -12.37 -8.41 12.52
N ALA A 48 -12.88 -8.33 11.28
CA ALA A 48 -12.36 -9.10 10.16
C ALA A 48 -10.91 -8.71 9.82
N TYR A 49 -10.62 -7.40 9.77
CA TYR A 49 -9.28 -6.90 9.45
C TYR A 49 -8.28 -7.15 10.59
N LEU A 50 -8.68 -7.05 11.86
CA LEU A 50 -7.83 -7.41 12.99
C LEU A 50 -7.45 -8.90 12.94
N LYS A 51 -8.38 -9.81 12.68
CA LYS A 51 -8.08 -11.24 12.50
C LYS A 51 -7.13 -11.48 11.33
N LEU A 52 -7.29 -10.75 10.22
CA LEU A 52 -6.38 -10.84 9.08
C LEU A 52 -4.97 -10.34 9.42
N LEU A 53 -4.85 -9.23 10.16
CA LEU A 53 -3.56 -8.72 10.65
C LEU A 53 -2.85 -9.74 11.54
N GLU A 54 -3.59 -10.39 12.45
CA GLU A 54 -3.04 -11.47 13.29
C GLU A 54 -2.58 -12.68 12.47
N TYR A 55 -3.36 -13.06 11.46
CA TYR A 55 -3.02 -14.19 10.60
C TYR A 55 -1.82 -13.90 9.70
N ALA A 56 -1.72 -12.68 9.17
CA ALA A 56 -0.54 -12.20 8.45
C ALA A 56 0.71 -12.19 9.36
N ALA A 57 0.58 -11.68 10.58
CA ALA A 57 1.66 -11.65 11.56
C ALA A 57 2.15 -13.06 11.96
N SER A 58 1.29 -14.08 11.85
CA SER A 58 1.68 -15.48 12.11
C SER A 58 2.50 -16.15 11.00
N GLY A 59 2.72 -15.47 9.86
CA GLY A 59 3.43 -16.03 8.69
C GLY A 59 2.67 -17.11 7.92
N LYS A 60 1.39 -17.33 8.24
CA LYS A 60 0.57 -18.38 7.61
C LYS A 60 -0.25 -17.88 6.44
N LEU A 61 -0.56 -16.57 6.39
CA LEU A 61 -1.29 -15.97 5.28
C LEU A 61 -0.46 -16.07 4.00
N PHE A 62 -1.05 -16.67 2.95
CA PHE A 62 -0.43 -16.89 1.64
C PHE A 62 0.93 -17.61 1.65
N LYS A 63 1.21 -18.44 2.67
CA LYS A 63 2.43 -19.26 2.70
C LYS A 63 2.60 -20.06 1.39
N GLY A 64 3.76 -19.92 0.74
CA GLY A 64 4.06 -20.51 -0.57
C GLY A 64 3.67 -19.67 -1.79
N ASP A 65 3.07 -18.49 -1.60
CA ASP A 65 2.90 -17.50 -2.68
C ASP A 65 4.11 -16.57 -2.72
N SER A 66 4.90 -16.62 -3.78
CA SER A 66 6.15 -15.88 -3.89
C SER A 66 6.02 -14.36 -3.83
N ASN A 67 4.82 -13.80 -4.00
CA ASN A 67 4.60 -12.35 -3.99
C ASN A 67 3.94 -11.85 -2.70
N PHE A 68 3.45 -12.75 -1.85
CA PHE A 68 2.63 -12.40 -0.69
C PHE A 68 2.89 -13.24 0.56
N GLU A 69 3.75 -14.26 0.48
CA GLU A 69 4.20 -14.96 1.68
C GLU A 69 5.09 -14.04 2.53
N LEU A 70 5.00 -14.21 3.85
CA LEU A 70 5.88 -13.49 4.75
C LEU A 70 7.28 -14.11 4.68
N PRO A 71 8.33 -13.37 4.29
CA PRO A 71 9.68 -13.89 4.30
C PRO A 71 10.15 -14.16 5.73
N THR A 72 11.20 -14.96 5.86
CA THR A 72 11.84 -15.26 7.15
C THR A 72 12.35 -13.98 7.81
N GLY A 73 12.36 -13.98 9.15
CA GLY A 73 12.97 -12.89 9.91
C GLY A 73 14.44 -13.17 10.18
N GLU A 74 15.13 -12.18 10.70
CA GLU A 74 16.49 -12.34 11.19
C GLU A 74 16.63 -11.94 12.67
N ALA A 75 17.49 -12.62 13.41
CA ALA A 75 17.87 -12.27 14.79
C ALA A 75 19.40 -12.23 14.91
N GLY A 76 19.92 -11.62 15.96
CA GLY A 76 21.36 -11.58 16.22
C GLY A 76 21.95 -10.19 16.28
N THR A 77 23.20 -10.13 16.74
CA THR A 77 24.05 -8.93 16.66
C THR A 77 24.51 -8.65 15.23
N ARG A 78 25.14 -7.49 15.00
CA ARG A 78 25.67 -7.10 13.69
C ARG A 78 26.66 -8.14 13.10
N GLN A 79 27.41 -8.84 13.95
CA GLN A 79 28.40 -9.84 13.54
C GLN A 79 27.81 -11.24 13.40
N ASN A 80 26.67 -11.53 14.04
CA ASN A 80 26.10 -12.88 14.18
C ASN A 80 24.61 -12.91 13.83
N ARG A 81 24.23 -12.35 12.67
CA ARG A 81 22.84 -12.46 12.17
C ARG A 81 22.53 -13.89 11.73
N ARG A 82 21.33 -14.35 12.06
CA ARG A 82 20.80 -15.65 11.65
C ARG A 82 19.34 -15.51 11.24
N GLU A 83 18.92 -16.39 10.35
CA GLU A 83 17.51 -16.54 9.99
C GLU A 83 16.69 -17.11 11.17
N VAL A 84 15.46 -16.65 11.31
CA VAL A 84 14.43 -17.16 12.22
C VAL A 84 13.09 -17.29 11.50
N ASN A 85 12.10 -17.90 12.16
CA ASN A 85 10.77 -18.06 11.60
C ASN A 85 10.16 -16.73 11.11
N ALA A 86 9.37 -16.83 10.04
CA ALA A 86 8.57 -15.74 9.51
C ALA A 86 7.39 -15.43 10.45
N GLU A 87 7.62 -14.63 11.48
CA GLU A 87 6.59 -14.13 12.41
C GLU A 87 6.84 -12.65 12.69
N LEU A 88 5.75 -11.89 12.87
CA LEU A 88 5.77 -10.48 13.24
C LEU A 88 5.06 -10.27 14.57
N PRO A 89 5.39 -9.19 15.30
CA PRO A 89 4.55 -8.73 16.40
C PRO A 89 3.21 -8.22 15.88
N GLN A 90 2.15 -8.98 16.14
CA GLN A 90 0.79 -8.62 15.74
C GLN A 90 0.36 -7.26 16.31
N GLU A 91 0.85 -6.88 17.49
CA GLU A 91 0.48 -5.65 18.16
C GLU A 91 1.04 -4.42 17.45
N ILE A 92 2.28 -4.52 16.95
CA ILE A 92 2.91 -3.48 16.14
C ILE A 92 2.21 -3.38 14.79
N LEU A 93 1.93 -4.52 14.15
CA LEU A 93 1.26 -4.54 12.85
C LEU A 93 -0.15 -3.91 12.92
N LYS A 94 -0.93 -4.21 13.96
CA LYS A 94 -2.23 -3.56 14.23
C LYS A 94 -2.11 -2.06 14.42
N SER A 95 -1.10 -1.63 15.17
CA SER A 95 -0.86 -0.21 15.46
C SER A 95 -0.42 0.55 14.20
N ILE A 96 0.43 -0.05 13.36
CA ILE A 96 0.78 0.47 12.03
C ILE A 96 -0.48 0.62 11.18
N ALA A 97 -1.29 -0.43 11.02
CA ALA A 97 -2.53 -0.38 10.23
C ALA A 97 -3.48 0.74 10.69
N TRP A 98 -3.55 1.01 12.00
CA TRP A 98 -4.32 2.13 12.53
C TRP A 98 -3.69 3.49 12.22
N VAL A 99 -2.38 3.65 12.43
CA VAL A 99 -1.67 4.91 12.13
C VAL A 99 -1.74 5.22 10.64
N GLU A 100 -1.67 4.21 9.77
CA GLU A 100 -1.72 4.36 8.32
C GLU A 100 -3.12 4.73 7.81
N SER A 101 -4.17 4.04 8.27
CA SER A 101 -5.49 4.22 7.66
C SER A 101 -6.69 4.09 8.59
N GLU A 102 -6.49 4.03 9.91
CA GLU A 102 -7.55 3.66 10.87
C GLU A 102 -8.16 2.27 10.55
N ILE A 103 -7.34 1.39 9.96
CA ILE A 103 -7.71 0.05 9.51
C ILE A 103 -8.86 0.12 8.49
N LEU A 104 -8.86 1.12 7.61
CA LEU A 104 -9.79 1.24 6.49
C LEU A 104 -9.15 0.72 5.21
N MET A 105 -9.91 -0.04 4.44
CA MET A 105 -9.52 -0.44 3.08
C MET A 105 -10.15 0.49 2.05
N ALA A 106 -11.41 0.86 2.24
CA ALA A 106 -12.12 1.78 1.36
C ALA A 106 -12.21 3.19 1.95
N THR A 107 -12.62 4.17 1.15
CA THR A 107 -12.80 5.53 1.64
C THR A 107 -13.92 5.61 2.71
N THR A 108 -13.88 6.64 3.55
CA THR A 108 -14.86 6.83 4.64
C THR A 108 -16.31 7.03 4.18
N GLN A 109 -16.54 7.29 2.89
CA GLN A 109 -17.88 7.37 2.31
C GLN A 109 -18.49 5.98 2.01
N VAL A 110 -17.68 4.94 1.98
CA VAL A 110 -18.14 3.56 1.76
C VAL A 110 -18.75 3.04 3.05
N ALA A 111 -19.99 2.52 2.96
CA ALA A 111 -20.62 1.87 4.09
C ALA A 111 -19.86 0.59 4.48
N TYR A 112 -19.80 0.29 5.77
CA TYR A 112 -19.32 -1.01 6.24
C TYR A 112 -20.12 -2.16 5.63
N ASN A 113 -19.47 -3.31 5.49
CA ASN A 113 -20.00 -4.50 4.80
C ASN A 113 -20.48 -4.18 3.37
N SER A 114 -19.72 -3.36 2.65
CA SER A 114 -20.01 -2.95 1.29
C SER A 114 -18.73 -2.74 0.47
N LYS A 115 -18.88 -2.50 -0.83
CA LYS A 115 -17.77 -2.15 -1.71
C LYS A 115 -17.90 -0.74 -2.26
N GLY A 116 -16.77 -0.11 -2.52
CA GLY A 116 -16.69 1.23 -3.09
C GLY A 116 -15.24 1.66 -3.34
N PRO A 117 -14.99 2.95 -3.61
CA PRO A 117 -13.65 3.46 -3.89
C PRO A 117 -12.62 3.06 -2.82
N ALA A 118 -11.46 2.55 -3.25
CA ALA A 118 -10.36 2.25 -2.35
C ALA A 118 -9.80 3.52 -1.69
N LEU A 119 -9.30 3.38 -0.45
CA LEU A 119 -8.57 4.45 0.22
C LEU A 119 -7.18 4.58 -0.40
N ILE A 120 -6.87 5.74 -0.97
CA ILE A 120 -5.59 6.03 -1.62
C ILE A 120 -5.04 7.36 -1.11
N ALA A 121 -3.83 7.33 -0.55
CA ALA A 121 -3.10 8.56 -0.20
C ALA A 121 -2.48 9.23 -1.42
N PHE A 122 -2.16 10.52 -1.27
CA PHE A 122 -1.60 11.35 -2.34
C PHE A 122 -0.23 10.84 -2.86
N ASP A 123 0.49 10.06 -2.06
CA ASP A 123 1.77 9.42 -2.39
C ASP A 123 1.60 7.99 -2.93
N CYS A 124 0.37 7.65 -3.33
CA CYS A 124 -0.02 6.34 -3.86
C CYS A 124 0.03 5.21 -2.82
N GLY A 125 -0.21 5.51 -1.54
CA GLY A 125 -0.44 4.49 -0.51
C GLY A 125 -1.84 3.91 -0.62
N TYR A 126 -1.97 2.59 -0.73
CA TYR A 126 -3.27 1.91 -0.89
C TYR A 126 -3.72 1.20 0.40
N GLY A 127 -4.98 1.39 0.77
CA GLY A 127 -5.72 0.53 1.70
C GLY A 127 -5.24 0.54 3.15
N ILE A 128 -5.42 -0.60 3.83
CA ILE A 128 -5.22 -0.78 5.27
C ILE A 128 -3.79 -0.47 5.70
N MET A 129 -2.82 -0.92 4.92
CA MET A 129 -1.40 -0.81 5.25
C MET A 129 -0.70 0.35 4.52
N GLN A 130 -1.46 1.17 3.77
CA GLN A 130 -0.97 2.27 2.93
C GLN A 130 0.24 1.85 2.07
N VAL A 131 0.11 0.72 1.38
CA VAL A 131 1.19 0.14 0.56
C VAL A 131 1.49 1.05 -0.64
N THR A 132 2.71 1.59 -0.68
CA THR A 132 3.24 2.45 -1.77
C THR A 132 4.25 1.74 -2.67
N SER A 133 5.00 0.79 -2.12
CA SER A 133 6.07 0.07 -2.83
C SER A 133 5.48 -0.80 -3.95
N GLY A 134 5.96 -0.62 -5.18
CA GLY A 134 5.43 -1.31 -6.37
C GLY A 134 4.10 -0.76 -6.89
N MET A 135 3.53 0.28 -6.26
CA MET A 135 2.23 0.85 -6.62
C MET A 135 2.33 2.09 -7.53
N GLN A 136 3.48 2.28 -8.18
CA GLN A 136 3.66 3.30 -9.22
C GLN A 136 3.01 2.85 -10.54
N LYS A 137 2.64 3.83 -11.36
CA LYS A 137 2.16 3.59 -12.72
C LYS A 137 3.14 2.66 -13.48
N PRO A 138 2.64 1.59 -14.13
CA PRO A 138 3.47 0.75 -14.96
C PRO A 138 4.24 1.55 -16.02
N ALA A 139 5.43 1.08 -16.37
CA ALA A 139 6.22 1.65 -17.47
C ALA A 139 5.40 1.73 -18.77
N ILE A 140 5.77 2.65 -19.67
CA ILE A 140 5.06 2.85 -20.95
C ILE A 140 4.93 1.51 -21.69
N GLY A 141 3.71 1.20 -22.13
CA GLY A 141 3.40 -0.06 -22.82
C GLY A 141 3.21 -1.28 -21.92
N LYS A 142 3.34 -1.13 -20.59
CA LYS A 142 2.99 -2.16 -19.62
C LYS A 142 1.59 -1.93 -19.04
N ILE A 143 0.93 -3.03 -18.70
CA ILE A 143 -0.34 -3.04 -17.97
C ILE A 143 -0.09 -3.20 -16.47
N LEU A 144 -1.13 -2.99 -15.67
CA LEU A 144 -1.13 -3.30 -14.24
C LEU A 144 -0.76 -4.76 -13.99
N SER A 145 0.10 -5.01 -13.00
CA SER A 145 0.37 -6.38 -12.56
C SER A 145 -0.79 -6.94 -11.73
N LYS A 146 -0.93 -8.27 -11.66
CA LYS A 146 -1.89 -8.91 -10.75
C LYS A 146 -1.64 -8.49 -9.29
N GLU A 147 -0.38 -8.37 -8.89
CA GLU A 147 0.00 -7.91 -7.55
C GLU A 147 -0.57 -6.51 -7.25
N GLN A 148 -0.40 -5.54 -8.16
CA GLN A 148 -0.96 -4.19 -7.99
C GLN A 148 -2.49 -4.21 -7.84
N VAL A 149 -3.18 -5.04 -8.62
CA VAL A 149 -4.65 -5.21 -8.54
C VAL A 149 -5.07 -5.83 -7.21
N LEU A 150 -4.32 -6.81 -6.72
CA LEU A 150 -4.60 -7.45 -5.43
C LEU A 150 -4.34 -6.51 -4.26
N ILE A 151 -3.21 -5.79 -4.24
CA ILE A 151 -2.88 -4.81 -3.20
C ILE A 151 -3.93 -3.70 -3.13
N ALA A 152 -4.40 -3.19 -4.28
CA ALA A 152 -5.35 -2.07 -4.31
C ALA A 152 -6.77 -2.47 -3.91
N ASN A 153 -7.22 -3.70 -4.22
CA ASN A 153 -8.64 -4.05 -4.17
C ASN A 153 -9.00 -5.17 -3.20
N HIS A 154 -8.01 -5.89 -2.65
CA HIS A 154 -8.27 -7.04 -1.79
C HIS A 154 -7.60 -6.85 -0.41
N PRO A 155 -8.39 -6.72 0.68
CA PRO A 155 -7.86 -6.45 2.03
C PRO A 155 -6.77 -7.42 2.48
N SER A 156 -6.94 -8.72 2.25
CA SER A 156 -5.97 -9.74 2.68
C SER A 156 -4.61 -9.61 1.98
N TYR A 157 -4.58 -9.29 0.68
CA TYR A 157 -3.33 -9.08 -0.06
C TYR A 157 -2.68 -7.73 0.31
N ASN A 158 -3.48 -6.71 0.58
CA ASN A 158 -2.99 -5.43 1.10
C ASN A 158 -2.29 -5.60 2.46
N ILE A 159 -2.93 -6.33 3.38
CA ILE A 159 -2.37 -6.65 4.70
C ILE A 159 -1.12 -7.52 4.57
N ALA A 160 -1.16 -8.56 3.73
CA ALA A 160 0.00 -9.43 3.49
C ALA A 160 1.20 -8.62 2.99
N LYS A 161 1.00 -7.71 2.02
CA LYS A 161 2.08 -6.88 1.50
C LYS A 161 2.61 -5.89 2.54
N GLY A 162 1.75 -5.32 3.39
CA GLY A 162 2.20 -4.49 4.52
C GLY A 162 3.03 -5.27 5.54
N ALA A 163 2.62 -6.51 5.84
CA ALA A 163 3.39 -7.40 6.71
C ALA A 163 4.77 -7.74 6.11
N GLU A 164 4.81 -8.10 4.82
CA GLU A 164 6.04 -8.32 4.06
C GLU A 164 6.98 -7.10 4.14
N ILE A 165 6.47 -5.90 3.88
CA ILE A 165 7.26 -4.66 3.96
C ILE A 165 7.85 -4.47 5.37
N LEU A 166 7.09 -4.77 6.43
CA LEU A 166 7.58 -4.62 7.81
C LEU A 166 8.74 -5.57 8.12
N ILE A 167 8.63 -6.85 7.73
CA ILE A 167 9.72 -7.81 7.93
C ILE A 167 10.93 -7.50 7.04
N GLU A 168 10.72 -7.00 5.82
CA GLU A 168 11.82 -6.49 4.99
C GLU A 168 12.54 -5.32 5.66
N LYS A 169 11.81 -4.38 6.28
CA LYS A 169 12.42 -3.27 7.03
C LYS A 169 13.23 -3.76 8.23
N TRP A 170 12.76 -4.81 8.89
CA TRP A 170 13.47 -5.46 9.98
C TRP A 170 14.77 -6.12 9.48
N ASN A 171 14.71 -6.87 8.39
CA ASN A 171 15.85 -7.56 7.78
C ASN A 171 16.87 -6.61 7.10
N GLN A 172 16.57 -5.31 6.99
CA GLN A 172 17.55 -4.32 6.53
C GLN A 172 18.67 -4.07 7.56
N ALA A 173 18.48 -4.49 8.81
CA ALA A 173 19.52 -4.45 9.83
C ALA A 173 20.40 -5.71 9.76
N PRO A 174 21.73 -5.59 9.83
CA PRO A 174 22.50 -4.36 10.09
C PRO A 174 22.98 -3.60 8.84
N GLN A 175 22.74 -4.10 7.62
CA GLN A 175 23.44 -3.64 6.42
C GLN A 175 23.09 -2.20 6.05
N SER A 176 21.83 -1.81 6.24
CA SER A 176 21.34 -0.46 5.93
C SER A 176 20.52 0.17 7.03
N ARG A 177 20.29 -0.53 8.14
CA ARG A 177 19.61 -0.04 9.34
C ARG A 177 20.37 -0.43 10.61
N PRO A 178 20.24 0.35 11.69
CA PRO A 178 20.78 -0.03 12.98
C PRO A 178 19.97 -1.14 13.66
N ILE A 179 20.58 -1.78 14.66
CA ILE A 179 19.99 -2.85 15.48
C ILE A 179 19.49 -2.29 16.80
N VAL A 180 18.32 -2.79 17.24
CA VAL A 180 17.91 -2.70 18.65
C VAL A 180 18.00 -4.08 19.27
N GLY A 181 18.38 -4.11 20.55
CA GLY A 181 18.53 -5.34 21.31
C GLY A 181 19.93 -5.92 21.22
N THR A 182 20.96 -5.08 21.26
CA THR A 182 22.35 -5.54 21.39
C THR A 182 22.58 -6.37 22.66
N ASP A 183 21.71 -6.25 23.67
CA ASP A 183 21.69 -7.01 24.93
C ASP A 183 20.67 -8.18 24.94
N THR A 184 19.84 -8.30 23.92
CA THR A 184 18.79 -9.34 23.81
C THR A 184 18.88 -10.13 22.51
N ASP A 185 20.04 -10.05 21.84
CA ASP A 185 20.30 -10.71 20.57
C ASP A 185 19.30 -10.33 19.46
N SER A 186 18.77 -9.10 19.52
CA SER A 186 17.72 -8.59 18.62
C SER A 186 16.57 -9.59 18.47
N ASP A 187 16.13 -10.20 19.58
CA ASP A 187 15.02 -11.18 19.57
C ASP A 187 13.76 -10.54 18.97
N PRO A 188 13.22 -11.06 17.85
CA PRO A 188 12.03 -10.51 17.20
C PRO A 188 10.75 -10.73 17.99
N ASN A 189 10.76 -11.56 19.04
CA ASN A 189 9.63 -11.68 19.96
C ASN A 189 9.53 -10.48 20.91
N ILE A 190 10.56 -9.64 21.02
CA ILE A 190 10.56 -8.45 21.88
C ILE A 190 10.08 -7.24 21.10
N LEU A 191 8.98 -6.62 21.55
CA LEU A 191 8.32 -5.52 20.84
C LEU A 191 9.25 -4.31 20.67
N GLU A 192 10.01 -3.95 21.71
CA GLU A 192 10.89 -2.80 21.67
C GLU A 192 12.02 -2.92 20.61
N ASN A 193 12.41 -4.15 20.26
CA ASN A 193 13.46 -4.37 19.27
C ASN A 193 13.04 -3.89 17.86
N TRP A 194 11.73 -3.79 17.59
CA TRP A 194 11.19 -3.40 16.28
C TRP A 194 11.26 -1.90 16.00
N TYR A 195 11.76 -1.09 16.92
CA TYR A 195 11.77 0.38 16.82
C TYR A 195 12.29 0.92 15.48
N TYR A 196 13.44 0.43 14.99
CA TYR A 196 14.01 0.88 13.72
C TYR A 196 13.28 0.31 12.49
N ALA A 197 12.67 -0.87 12.59
CA ALA A 197 11.82 -1.42 11.54
C ALA A 197 10.54 -0.60 11.40
N THR A 198 9.90 -0.22 12.52
CA THR A 198 8.74 0.67 12.53
C THR A 198 9.09 2.05 11.99
N TRP A 199 10.22 2.65 12.39
CA TRP A 199 10.70 3.89 11.76
C TRP A 199 10.80 3.72 10.24
N SER A 200 11.45 2.65 9.81
CA SER A 200 11.72 2.38 8.40
C SER A 200 10.45 2.10 7.58
N TYR A 201 9.35 1.68 8.23
CA TYR A 201 8.08 1.40 7.57
C TYR A 201 7.53 2.66 6.88
N ASN A 202 7.47 3.77 7.63
CA ASN A 202 7.08 5.07 7.07
C ASN A 202 8.22 5.73 6.29
N GLY A 203 9.45 5.59 6.78
CA GLY A 203 10.65 6.08 6.11
C GLY A 203 11.75 6.40 7.12
N PHE A 204 12.92 5.80 6.93
CA PHE A 204 14.11 6.02 7.74
C PHE A 204 14.80 7.35 7.39
N SER A 205 14.13 8.46 7.69
CA SER A 205 14.54 9.82 7.38
C SER A 205 14.83 10.65 8.64
N GLY A 206 15.68 11.67 8.49
CA GLY A 206 16.00 12.62 9.54
C GLY A 206 15.99 14.08 9.08
N PRO A 207 16.58 15.00 9.87
CA PRO A 207 16.54 16.43 9.59
C PRO A 207 17.10 16.77 8.20
N GLY A 208 16.50 17.76 7.55
CA GLY A 208 16.87 18.19 6.20
C GLY A 208 16.19 17.40 5.07
N THR A 209 15.35 16.42 5.38
CA THR A 209 14.46 15.78 4.40
C THR A 209 13.10 16.46 4.34
N ASN A 210 12.33 16.25 3.26
CA ASN A 210 10.97 16.82 3.12
C ASN A 210 9.99 16.35 4.22
N LYS A 211 10.24 15.16 4.79
CA LYS A 211 9.50 14.60 5.92
C LYS A 211 10.49 13.81 6.79
N SER A 212 10.92 14.43 7.88
CA SER A 212 11.76 13.78 8.88
C SER A 212 10.94 12.84 9.74
N ASN A 213 11.57 11.75 10.22
CA ASN A 213 11.01 10.84 11.22
C ASN A 213 12.00 10.62 12.38
N HIS A 214 13.01 11.49 12.49
CA HIS A 214 14.03 11.36 13.52
C HIS A 214 13.53 11.93 14.86
N PRO A 215 13.62 11.19 15.98
CA PRO A 215 13.02 11.61 17.24
C PRO A 215 13.66 12.87 17.86
N LEU A 216 14.91 13.17 17.54
CA LEU A 216 15.60 14.41 17.94
C LEU A 216 15.46 15.56 16.93
N ASP A 217 14.60 15.44 15.91
CA ASP A 217 14.37 16.56 15.01
C ASP A 217 13.55 17.67 15.70
N PRO A 218 14.04 18.93 15.74
CA PRO A 218 13.34 20.04 16.39
C PRO A 218 11.93 20.33 15.86
N ILE A 219 11.55 19.89 14.65
CA ILE A 219 10.15 19.98 14.16
C ILE A 219 9.15 19.36 15.14
N PHE A 220 9.54 18.31 15.87
CA PHE A 220 8.66 17.65 16.84
C PHE A 220 8.68 18.31 18.23
N GLY A 221 9.38 19.42 18.40
CA GLY A 221 9.51 20.10 19.70
C GLY A 221 10.39 19.35 20.71
N SER A 222 10.42 19.87 21.94
CA SER A 222 11.30 19.37 23.00
C SER A 222 10.83 18.04 23.58
N TRP A 223 11.80 17.19 23.93
CA TRP A 223 11.57 15.98 24.72
C TRP A 223 11.44 16.32 26.23
N PRO A 224 10.62 15.58 27.02
CA PRO A 224 9.69 14.53 26.59
C PRO A 224 8.42 15.11 25.98
N ARG A 225 7.96 14.48 24.90
CA ARG A 225 6.67 14.79 24.30
C ARG A 225 5.53 14.11 25.07
N PRO A 226 4.28 14.61 24.98
CA PRO A 226 3.11 13.87 25.43
C PRO A 226 3.02 12.50 24.76
N VAL A 227 2.45 11.49 25.41
CA VAL A 227 2.22 10.21 24.74
C VAL A 227 1.08 10.37 23.73
N TYR A 228 1.31 9.95 22.49
CA TYR A 228 0.27 9.99 21.45
C TYR A 228 -0.94 9.12 21.85
N THR A 229 -2.14 9.69 21.78
CA THR A 229 -3.40 9.01 22.06
C THR A 229 -4.13 8.81 20.75
N CYS A 230 -4.39 7.56 20.37
CA CYS A 230 -4.97 7.20 19.07
C CYS A 230 -6.48 7.44 18.99
N ASP A 231 -6.92 8.52 19.63
CA ASP A 231 -8.30 9.01 19.75
C ASP A 231 -8.54 10.29 18.93
N GLY A 232 -7.54 10.72 18.15
CA GLY A 232 -7.61 11.93 17.32
C GLY A 232 -7.34 13.24 18.06
N ARG A 233 -7.00 13.19 19.36
CA ARG A 233 -6.65 14.39 20.15
C ARG A 233 -5.43 15.13 19.61
N TYR A 234 -4.44 14.36 19.15
CA TYR A 234 -3.14 14.89 18.73
C TYR A 234 -3.00 14.83 17.19
N PRO A 235 -2.56 15.92 16.54
CA PRO A 235 -2.16 15.89 15.14
C PRO A 235 -0.95 14.98 14.93
N LYS A 236 -1.01 14.09 13.93
CA LYS A 236 0.06 13.11 13.65
C LYS A 236 1.41 13.77 13.33
N ASN A 237 1.41 14.96 12.72
CA ASN A 237 2.63 15.68 12.33
C ASN A 237 3.44 16.28 13.50
N GLN A 238 2.96 16.17 14.74
CA GLN A 238 3.68 16.60 15.94
C GLN A 238 4.59 15.51 16.52
N PHE A 239 4.54 14.30 15.97
CA PHE A 239 5.26 13.14 16.48
C PHE A 239 6.06 12.47 15.36
N PRO A 240 7.26 11.96 15.66
CA PRO A 240 7.93 11.02 14.75
C PRO A 240 7.13 9.71 14.71
N TYR A 241 7.19 9.00 13.57
CA TYR A 241 6.28 7.89 13.29
C TYR A 241 6.25 6.77 14.36
N GLN A 242 7.39 6.47 14.97
CA GLN A 242 7.52 5.44 16.00
C GLN A 242 6.71 5.82 17.26
N GLU A 243 6.67 7.11 17.62
CA GLU A 243 5.88 7.59 18.74
C GLU A 243 4.37 7.51 18.47
N LEU A 244 3.94 7.62 17.21
CA LEU A 244 2.54 7.35 16.82
C LEU A 244 2.18 5.88 17.06
N VAL A 245 3.01 4.96 16.56
CA VAL A 245 2.78 3.51 16.68
C VAL A 245 2.87 3.05 18.13
N TRP A 246 3.89 3.49 18.89
CA TRP A 246 4.02 3.22 20.31
C TRP A 246 2.89 3.84 21.12
N GLY A 247 2.42 5.02 20.72
CA GLY A 247 1.24 5.66 21.29
C GLY A 247 -0.02 4.80 21.14
N CYS A 248 -0.24 4.18 19.99
CA CYS A 248 -1.39 3.28 19.77
C CYS A 248 -1.28 1.95 20.50
N LEU A 249 -0.06 1.46 20.78
CA LEU A 249 0.15 0.33 21.67
C LEU A 249 -0.21 0.68 23.12
N ASN A 250 0.23 1.87 23.58
CA ASN A 250 -0.06 2.41 24.91
C ASN A 250 -1.51 2.85 25.11
N ASN A 251 -2.16 3.32 24.05
CA ASN A 251 -3.51 3.88 24.06
C ASN A 251 -4.30 3.35 22.86
N PRO A 252 -4.68 2.06 22.85
CA PRO A 252 -5.39 1.50 21.72
C PRO A 252 -6.70 2.23 21.44
N PRO A 253 -7.03 2.46 20.17
CA PRO A 253 -8.24 3.15 19.77
C PRO A 253 -9.49 2.39 20.21
N LYS A 254 -10.59 3.14 20.34
CA LYS A 254 -11.91 2.59 20.66
C LYS A 254 -12.86 2.79 19.49
N VAL A 255 -13.55 1.73 19.11
CA VAL A 255 -14.63 1.76 18.12
C VAL A 255 -15.91 1.32 18.81
N SER A 256 -16.97 2.12 18.66
CA SER A 256 -18.24 1.89 19.37
C SER A 256 -18.06 1.71 20.89
N GLY A 257 -17.12 2.47 21.48
CA GLY A 257 -16.77 2.40 22.90
C GLY A 257 -15.90 1.21 23.32
N LYS A 258 -15.65 0.23 22.43
CA LYS A 258 -14.82 -0.95 22.70
C LYS A 258 -13.40 -0.74 22.21
N GLN A 259 -12.43 -1.07 23.05
CA GLN A 259 -11.01 -1.03 22.69
C GLN A 259 -10.69 -2.13 21.67
N LEU A 260 -9.92 -1.82 20.63
CA LEU A 260 -9.67 -2.75 19.52
C LEU A 260 -8.68 -3.88 19.86
N TRP A 261 -7.70 -3.63 20.72
CA TRP A 261 -6.74 -4.64 21.21
C TRP A 261 -6.28 -4.32 22.64
N GLN A 262 -5.59 -5.26 23.29
CA GLN A 262 -5.08 -5.04 24.64
C GLN A 262 -4.01 -3.94 24.67
N LYS A 263 -4.08 -3.09 25.70
CA LYS A 263 -3.09 -2.04 25.93
C LYS A 263 -1.77 -2.67 26.36
N ILE A 264 -0.67 -2.18 25.79
CA ILE A 264 0.70 -2.54 26.17
C ILE A 264 1.42 -1.26 26.55
N ASN A 265 1.97 -1.23 27.77
CA ASN A 265 2.75 -0.09 28.27
C ASN A 265 4.17 -0.09 27.65
N ILE A 266 4.24 -0.10 26.32
CA ILE A 266 5.48 -0.33 25.57
C ILE A 266 6.48 0.80 25.79
N SER A 267 7.76 0.42 25.89
CA SER A 267 8.86 1.35 26.16
C SER A 267 9.42 1.97 24.89
N LEU A 268 9.55 3.30 24.87
CA LEU A 268 10.37 4.00 23.89
C LEU A 268 11.83 4.10 24.38
N PRO A 269 12.82 4.25 23.48
CA PRO A 269 14.15 4.72 23.87
C PRO A 269 14.04 6.02 24.66
N ASN A 270 14.46 6.02 25.93
CA ASN A 270 14.33 7.20 26.78
C ASN A 270 15.42 8.22 26.44
N LEU A 271 15.07 9.32 25.77
CA LEU A 271 16.06 10.33 25.34
C LEU A 271 16.62 11.18 26.50
N SER A 272 16.13 10.99 27.73
CA SER A 272 16.78 11.55 28.93
C SER A 272 17.87 10.64 29.49
N ASP A 273 17.94 9.38 29.06
CA ASP A 273 19.00 8.44 29.41
C ASP A 273 20.14 8.55 28.36
N PRO A 274 21.38 8.86 28.80
CA PRO A 274 22.54 8.96 27.91
C PRO A 274 22.77 7.74 27.02
N ILE A 275 22.38 6.53 27.46
CA ILE A 275 22.52 5.30 26.66
C ILE A 275 21.74 5.42 25.36
N PHE A 276 20.51 5.94 25.39
CA PHE A 276 19.69 6.09 24.19
C PHE A 276 19.93 7.44 23.50
N ALA A 277 20.08 8.52 24.26
CA ALA A 277 20.32 9.86 23.74
C ALA A 277 21.60 9.92 22.88
N ASN A 278 22.69 9.28 23.33
CA ASN A 278 23.93 9.22 22.57
C ASN A 278 23.75 8.40 21.30
N LYS A 279 23.04 7.25 21.35
CA LYS A 279 22.83 6.40 20.17
C LYS A 279 21.98 7.08 19.10
N LEU A 280 20.95 7.80 19.51
CA LEU A 280 20.06 8.56 18.62
C LEU A 280 20.59 9.96 18.29
N ALA A 281 21.80 10.35 18.73
CA ALA A 281 22.35 11.65 18.40
C ALA A 281 22.42 11.87 16.88
N LEU A 282 22.12 13.09 16.41
CA LEU A 282 22.13 13.42 14.98
C LEU A 282 23.49 13.16 14.32
N SER A 283 24.60 13.29 15.06
CA SER A 283 25.95 12.93 14.60
C SER A 283 26.13 11.43 14.30
N ASN A 284 25.27 10.57 14.86
CA ASN A 284 25.28 9.13 14.62
C ASN A 284 24.33 8.71 13.49
N PHE A 285 23.47 9.62 12.99
CA PHE A 285 22.56 9.38 11.86
C PHE A 285 23.30 9.42 10.51
N ASN A 286 24.35 8.61 10.38
CA ASN A 286 25.21 8.52 9.22
C ASN A 286 25.41 7.05 8.82
N TYR A 287 25.21 6.73 7.53
CA TYR A 287 25.42 5.38 7.01
C TYR A 287 26.87 4.92 7.31
N PRO A 288 27.10 3.67 7.80
CA PRO A 288 26.18 2.53 7.86
C PRO A 288 25.35 2.41 9.16
N TYR A 289 25.20 3.51 9.91
CA TYR A 289 24.35 3.62 11.11
C TYR A 289 24.75 2.75 12.31
N ALA A 290 25.90 2.08 12.29
CA ALA A 290 26.36 1.23 13.40
C ALA A 290 26.47 1.96 14.75
N ALA A 291 26.73 3.28 14.74
CA ALA A 291 26.77 4.09 15.95
C ALA A 291 25.40 4.22 16.64
N MET A 292 24.31 3.94 15.92
CA MET A 292 22.94 3.95 16.44
C MET A 292 22.47 2.60 16.99
N ASP A 293 23.29 1.55 16.92
CA ASP A 293 22.97 0.24 17.51
C ASP A 293 22.79 0.39 19.03
N MET A 294 21.63 -0.01 19.56
CA MET A 294 21.25 0.27 20.95
C MET A 294 20.71 -0.96 21.69
N PRO A 295 20.84 -1.01 23.03
CA PRO A 295 20.19 -2.06 23.82
C PRO A 295 18.67 -1.94 23.74
N THR A 296 17.95 -2.97 24.16
CA THR A 296 16.49 -2.98 24.21
C THR A 296 15.98 -1.99 25.26
N PRO A 297 15.11 -1.02 24.90
CA PRO A 297 14.39 -0.19 25.85
C PRO A 297 13.68 -1.01 26.95
N LYS A 298 13.66 -0.49 28.18
CA LYS A 298 13.10 -1.19 29.35
C LYS A 298 11.88 -0.45 29.92
N PRO A 299 10.90 -1.17 30.53
CA PRO A 299 10.79 -2.64 30.60
C PRO A 299 10.53 -3.29 29.23
N ILE A 300 10.91 -4.57 29.12
CA ILE A 300 10.73 -5.39 27.90
C ILE A 300 9.31 -5.93 27.85
N HIS A 301 8.72 -5.96 26.65
CA HIS A 301 7.47 -6.64 26.38
C HIS A 301 7.64 -7.67 25.25
N TYR A 302 7.04 -8.83 25.44
CA TYR A 302 7.01 -9.88 24.43
C TYR A 302 5.72 -9.81 23.63
N SER A 303 5.82 -10.02 22.32
CA SER A 303 4.66 -10.22 21.47
C SER A 303 3.91 -11.48 21.91
N THR A 304 2.59 -11.37 21.95
CA THR A 304 1.72 -12.53 22.10
C THR A 304 1.72 -13.31 20.79
N LYS A 305 2.09 -14.59 20.85
CA LYS A 305 1.99 -15.46 19.67
C LYS A 305 0.56 -15.44 19.16
N PRO A 306 0.33 -15.17 17.86
CA PRO A 306 -1.01 -15.28 17.29
C PRO A 306 -1.57 -16.65 17.64
N GLN A 307 -2.84 -16.71 18.07
CA GLN A 307 -3.50 -17.98 18.36
C GLN A 307 -3.44 -18.89 17.11
N SER A 308 -3.74 -20.18 17.25
CA SER A 308 -3.95 -21.04 16.08
C SER A 308 -5.16 -20.53 15.29
N ILE A 309 -4.93 -19.57 14.39
CA ILE A 309 -5.96 -18.99 13.56
C ILE A 309 -6.16 -19.92 12.38
N ASN A 310 -7.34 -20.53 12.33
CA ASN A 310 -7.79 -21.26 11.16
C ASN A 310 -8.39 -20.25 10.16
N PRO A 311 -8.08 -20.37 8.85
CA PRO A 311 -8.75 -19.59 7.83
C PRO A 311 -10.26 -19.74 7.96
N SER A 312 -10.96 -18.61 8.11
CA SER A 312 -12.42 -18.54 8.20
C SER A 312 -12.98 -17.65 7.09
N ASN A 313 -14.30 -17.63 6.94
CA ASN A 313 -14.97 -16.77 5.96
C ASN A 313 -14.67 -15.27 6.19
N ASP A 314 -14.37 -14.87 7.43
CA ASP A 314 -14.02 -13.48 7.79
C ASP A 314 -12.70 -13.01 7.16
N MET A 315 -11.89 -13.93 6.62
CA MET A 315 -10.61 -13.61 5.96
C MET A 315 -10.75 -13.29 4.47
N MET A 316 -11.96 -13.41 3.90
CA MET A 316 -12.25 -12.99 2.53
C MET A 316 -11.48 -13.74 1.42
N LEU A 317 -10.73 -14.80 1.75
CA LEU A 317 -9.87 -15.53 0.81
C LEU A 317 -10.66 -16.42 -0.14
N GLY A 318 -11.62 -17.19 0.40
CA GLY A 318 -12.58 -18.02 -0.33
C GLY A 318 -12.04 -18.83 -1.52
N LYS A 319 -12.94 -19.25 -2.40
CA LYS A 319 -12.64 -19.82 -3.72
C LYS A 319 -13.56 -19.14 -4.72
N PRO A 320 -13.15 -18.00 -5.29
CA PRO A 320 -14.01 -17.23 -6.18
C PRO A 320 -14.27 -17.98 -7.49
N ASN A 321 -15.40 -17.71 -8.13
CA ASN A 321 -15.78 -18.27 -9.43
C ASN A 321 -16.39 -17.16 -10.30
N ALA A 322 -15.66 -16.75 -11.33
CA ALA A 322 -16.01 -15.60 -12.15
C ALA A 322 -16.97 -15.94 -13.29
N SER A 323 -17.99 -15.11 -13.49
CA SER A 323 -18.80 -15.06 -14.72
C SER A 323 -18.99 -13.63 -15.21
N LEU A 324 -19.22 -13.48 -16.52
CA LEU A 324 -19.50 -12.22 -17.19
C LEU A 324 -20.89 -12.25 -17.81
N SER A 325 -21.62 -11.13 -17.78
CA SER A 325 -22.95 -11.06 -18.42
C SER A 325 -22.91 -11.02 -19.94
N LYS A 326 -21.78 -10.60 -20.53
CA LYS A 326 -21.61 -10.39 -21.97
C LYS A 326 -20.18 -10.70 -22.37
N ASP A 327 -20.00 -11.23 -23.58
CA ASP A 327 -18.72 -11.42 -24.28
C ASP A 327 -18.58 -10.49 -25.51
N LYS A 328 -19.68 -9.86 -25.93
CA LYS A 328 -19.74 -8.88 -26.99
C LYS A 328 -20.71 -7.75 -26.65
N LEU A 329 -20.36 -6.52 -27.04
CA LEU A 329 -21.23 -5.35 -26.96
C LEU A 329 -21.31 -4.68 -28.33
N ARG A 330 -22.48 -4.10 -28.62
CA ARG A 330 -22.71 -3.24 -29.77
C ARG A 330 -23.16 -1.88 -29.25
N ILE A 331 -22.38 -0.83 -29.48
CA ILE A 331 -22.56 0.49 -28.85
C ILE A 331 -22.66 1.57 -29.92
N GLN A 332 -23.78 2.29 -29.94
CA GLN A 332 -23.95 3.46 -30.79
C GLN A 332 -23.36 4.72 -30.14
N THR A 333 -22.55 5.50 -30.84
CA THR A 333 -21.80 6.62 -30.23
C THR A 333 -22.65 7.83 -29.83
N ASN A 334 -23.75 8.08 -30.55
CA ASN A 334 -24.54 9.32 -30.44
C ASN A 334 -25.98 9.13 -29.92
N ALA A 335 -26.41 7.89 -29.66
CA ALA A 335 -27.74 7.63 -29.12
C ALA A 335 -27.73 7.69 -27.58
N LYS A 336 -28.88 8.01 -26.98
CA LYS A 336 -29.15 7.73 -25.55
C LYS A 336 -29.20 6.22 -25.34
N ASN A 337 -28.06 5.55 -25.45
CA ASN A 337 -27.98 4.12 -25.18
C ASN A 337 -28.31 3.88 -23.71
N ASN A 338 -29.10 2.85 -23.45
CA ASN A 338 -29.36 2.43 -22.09
C ASN A 338 -28.04 2.02 -21.44
N LEU A 339 -27.86 2.39 -20.16
CA LEU A 339 -26.64 2.05 -19.42
C LEU A 339 -26.34 0.54 -19.47
N ALA A 340 -27.39 -0.29 -19.43
CA ALA A 340 -27.29 -1.73 -19.55
C ALA A 340 -26.58 -2.20 -20.84
N ASP A 341 -26.80 -1.53 -21.98
CA ASP A 341 -26.26 -1.92 -23.29
C ASP A 341 -24.74 -1.72 -23.37
N ARG A 342 -24.20 -0.84 -22.54
CA ARG A 342 -22.77 -0.51 -22.46
C ARG A 342 -22.09 -0.98 -21.17
N THR A 343 -22.73 -1.86 -20.42
CA THR A 343 -22.22 -2.37 -19.14
C THR A 343 -21.98 -3.87 -19.22
N ILE A 344 -20.82 -4.30 -18.73
CA ILE A 344 -20.50 -5.70 -18.47
C ILE A 344 -20.61 -5.91 -16.97
N ILE A 345 -21.40 -6.91 -16.56
CA ILE A 345 -21.53 -7.31 -15.17
C ILE A 345 -20.54 -8.44 -14.90
N ILE A 346 -19.81 -8.31 -13.80
CA ILE A 346 -18.87 -9.29 -13.28
C ILE A 346 -19.45 -9.87 -12.00
N THR A 347 -19.71 -11.18 -12.00
CA THR A 347 -20.33 -11.89 -10.88
C THR A 347 -19.34 -12.89 -10.29
N ASN A 348 -19.33 -13.00 -8.96
CA ASN A 348 -18.63 -14.07 -8.25
C ASN A 348 -19.65 -15.11 -7.76
N ASN A 349 -19.76 -16.24 -8.47
CA ASN A 349 -20.63 -17.37 -8.11
C ASN A 349 -20.04 -18.25 -6.99
N GLY A 350 -18.80 -17.96 -6.58
CA GLY A 350 -18.06 -18.70 -5.58
C GLY A 350 -18.09 -18.06 -4.20
N LEU A 351 -17.01 -18.29 -3.45
CA LEU A 351 -16.77 -17.75 -2.12
C LEU A 351 -15.66 -16.69 -2.14
N GLY A 352 -15.56 -15.86 -1.12
CA GLY A 352 -14.52 -14.84 -0.97
C GLY A 352 -14.69 -13.64 -1.90
N LEU A 353 -13.64 -12.85 -2.05
CA LEU A 353 -13.63 -11.72 -2.98
C LEU A 353 -13.00 -12.13 -4.31
N LEU A 354 -13.64 -11.76 -5.43
CA LEU A 354 -13.06 -11.90 -6.77
C LEU A 354 -12.45 -10.56 -7.17
N SER A 355 -11.13 -10.46 -7.21
CA SER A 355 -10.43 -9.25 -7.65
C SER A 355 -10.22 -9.26 -9.16
N TRP A 356 -10.47 -8.12 -9.81
CA TRP A 356 -10.41 -8.02 -11.26
C TRP A 356 -9.95 -6.64 -11.74
N ASN A 357 -9.43 -6.62 -12.97
CA ASN A 357 -9.15 -5.40 -13.73
C ASN A 357 -9.52 -5.59 -15.20
N ALA A 358 -9.84 -4.48 -15.86
CA ALA A 358 -10.19 -4.39 -17.26
C ALA A 358 -9.33 -3.33 -17.94
N TYR A 359 -8.83 -3.64 -19.14
CA TYR A 359 -8.00 -2.71 -19.92
C TYR A 359 -8.22 -2.90 -21.42
N THR A 360 -7.81 -1.90 -22.18
CA THR A 360 -7.90 -1.87 -23.64
C THR A 360 -6.74 -1.08 -24.20
N THR A 361 -6.27 -1.46 -25.40
CA THR A 361 -5.28 -0.71 -26.17
C THR A 361 -5.93 0.19 -27.22
N TYR A 362 -7.26 0.15 -27.35
CA TYR A 362 -8.02 0.93 -28.33
C TYR A 362 -8.37 2.30 -27.72
N PRO A 363 -7.79 3.41 -28.20
CA PRO A 363 -7.90 4.73 -27.54
C PRO A 363 -9.31 5.32 -27.58
N TRP A 364 -10.18 4.82 -28.48
CA TRP A 364 -11.59 5.21 -28.56
C TRP A 364 -12.49 4.47 -27.56
N ILE A 365 -11.99 3.45 -26.86
CA ILE A 365 -12.70 2.76 -25.78
C ILE A 365 -12.24 3.35 -24.44
N VAL A 366 -13.17 3.96 -23.71
CA VAL A 366 -12.94 4.48 -22.36
C VAL A 366 -13.65 3.59 -21.36
N LEU A 367 -12.90 3.08 -20.38
CA LEU A 367 -13.44 2.23 -19.32
C LEU A 367 -13.66 3.03 -18.05
N GLU A 368 -14.88 3.02 -17.54
CA GLU A 368 -15.18 3.50 -16.19
C GLU A 368 -15.22 2.32 -15.22
N LYS A 369 -14.73 2.55 -14.00
CA LYS A 369 -14.50 1.52 -12.99
C LYS A 369 -13.62 0.39 -13.54
N PRO A 370 -12.38 0.66 -14.02
CA PRO A 370 -11.59 -0.35 -14.73
C PRO A 370 -11.02 -1.44 -13.82
N ALA A 371 -11.24 -1.39 -12.50
CA ALA A 371 -10.84 -2.45 -11.60
C ALA A 371 -11.68 -2.43 -10.33
N GLY A 372 -11.84 -3.60 -9.72
CA GLY A 372 -12.49 -3.71 -8.43
C GLY A 372 -12.62 -5.13 -7.93
N ILE A 373 -13.70 -5.38 -7.18
CA ILE A 373 -14.04 -6.69 -6.63
C ILE A 373 -15.49 -7.08 -6.87
N ALA A 374 -15.77 -8.38 -7.05
CA ALA A 374 -17.10 -8.94 -6.94
C ALA A 374 -17.19 -9.85 -5.69
N LEU A 375 -18.30 -9.73 -4.95
CA LEU A 375 -18.47 -10.38 -3.64
C LEU A 375 -19.06 -11.77 -3.80
N GLY A 376 -18.40 -12.78 -3.23
CA GLY A 376 -18.92 -14.14 -3.11
C GLY A 376 -20.10 -14.22 -2.15
N LYS A 377 -20.82 -15.34 -2.15
CA LYS A 377 -22.06 -15.52 -1.36
C LYS A 377 -21.86 -15.48 0.16
N ASP A 378 -20.66 -15.80 0.64
CA ASP A 378 -20.24 -15.78 2.04
C ASP A 378 -19.84 -14.39 2.55
N ILE A 379 -19.58 -13.45 1.64
CA ILE A 379 -19.23 -12.08 2.02
C ILE A 379 -20.49 -11.32 2.43
N GLU A 380 -20.44 -10.68 3.60
CA GLU A 380 -21.54 -9.89 4.12
C GLU A 380 -21.81 -8.69 3.20
N CYS A 381 -23.06 -8.55 2.77
CA CYS A 381 -23.52 -7.53 1.83
C CYS A 381 -25.03 -7.36 1.98
N ASN A 382 -25.45 -7.00 3.20
CA ASN A 382 -26.85 -6.91 3.63
C ASN A 382 -27.38 -5.46 3.66
N MET A 383 -26.50 -4.47 3.53
CA MET A 383 -26.88 -3.06 3.48
C MET A 383 -27.60 -2.75 2.17
N THR A 384 -28.62 -1.89 2.20
CA THR A 384 -29.48 -1.56 1.04
C THR A 384 -28.71 -1.07 -0.19
N LYS A 385 -27.51 -0.49 0.00
CA LYS A 385 -26.65 0.00 -1.08
C LYS A 385 -25.52 -0.96 -1.45
N CYS A 386 -25.40 -2.11 -0.78
CA CYS A 386 -24.36 -3.07 -1.10
C CYS A 386 -24.72 -3.82 -2.38
N GLN A 387 -23.81 -3.79 -3.34
CA GLN A 387 -23.91 -4.55 -4.57
C GLN A 387 -22.86 -5.67 -4.55
N ARG A 388 -23.28 -6.90 -4.82
CA ARG A 388 -22.34 -8.04 -4.89
C ARG A 388 -21.56 -8.03 -6.19
N GLU A 389 -22.26 -7.77 -7.29
CA GLU A 389 -21.69 -7.75 -8.63
C GLU A 389 -20.89 -6.49 -8.87
N SER A 390 -19.94 -6.58 -9.79
CA SER A 390 -19.16 -5.47 -10.28
C SER A 390 -19.55 -5.11 -11.70
N GLU A 391 -19.23 -3.87 -12.09
CA GLU A 391 -19.62 -3.32 -13.38
C GLU A 391 -18.40 -2.72 -14.06
N VAL A 392 -18.22 -3.03 -15.35
CA VAL A 392 -17.37 -2.25 -16.25
C VAL A 392 -18.30 -1.48 -17.18
N ILE A 393 -18.23 -0.16 -17.14
CA ILE A 393 -19.03 0.70 -18.02
C ILE A 393 -18.13 1.18 -19.16
N ILE A 394 -18.58 0.95 -20.39
CA ILE A 394 -17.86 1.28 -21.61
C ILE A 394 -18.41 2.58 -22.19
N LYS A 395 -17.53 3.57 -22.38
CA LYS A 395 -17.82 4.78 -23.14
C LYS A 395 -17.02 4.78 -24.42
N ILE A 396 -17.61 5.29 -25.50
CA ILE A 396 -16.93 5.49 -26.77
C ILE A 396 -16.52 6.95 -26.87
N ASN A 397 -15.24 7.21 -27.15
CA ASN A 397 -14.78 8.54 -27.52
C ASN A 397 -14.92 8.71 -29.05
N PRO A 398 -15.93 9.44 -29.54
CA PRO A 398 -16.20 9.57 -30.96
C PRO A 398 -15.08 10.28 -31.72
N THR A 399 -14.30 11.16 -31.08
CA THR A 399 -13.20 11.91 -31.70
C THR A 399 -12.01 11.02 -32.04
N LEU A 400 -11.86 9.88 -31.36
CA LEU A 400 -10.78 8.92 -31.58
C LEU A 400 -11.24 7.68 -32.37
N LEU A 401 -12.51 7.64 -32.76
CA LEU A 401 -13.06 6.52 -33.52
C LEU A 401 -12.48 6.55 -34.95
N PRO A 402 -11.87 5.45 -35.43
CA PRO A 402 -11.14 5.47 -36.70
C PRO A 402 -12.05 5.58 -37.94
N ASP A 403 -13.31 5.16 -37.82
CA ASP A 403 -14.30 5.19 -38.90
C ASP A 403 -15.71 5.21 -38.27
N THR A 404 -16.74 5.39 -39.09
CA THR A 404 -18.17 5.23 -38.78
C THR A 404 -18.52 3.93 -38.08
N ARG A 405 -17.70 2.89 -38.22
CA ARG A 405 -17.76 1.66 -37.43
C ARG A 405 -16.35 1.18 -37.09
N ALA A 406 -16.15 0.77 -35.84
CA ALA A 406 -14.89 0.20 -35.39
C ALA A 406 -15.12 -1.00 -34.48
N ILE A 407 -14.26 -2.00 -34.61
CA ILE A 407 -14.25 -3.17 -33.72
C ILE A 407 -13.00 -3.09 -32.84
N GLY A 408 -13.21 -3.14 -31.54
CA GLY A 408 -12.15 -3.13 -30.54
C GLY A 408 -12.32 -4.25 -29.52
N LYS A 409 -11.34 -4.38 -28.64
CA LYS A 409 -11.32 -5.43 -27.62
C LYS A 409 -11.02 -4.84 -26.25
N ILE A 410 -11.69 -5.38 -25.24
CA ILE A 410 -11.39 -5.17 -23.83
C ILE A 410 -10.90 -6.51 -23.28
N VAL A 411 -9.86 -6.47 -22.46
CA VAL A 411 -9.39 -7.63 -21.72
C VAL A 411 -9.81 -7.46 -20.26
N ILE A 412 -10.47 -8.48 -19.69
CA ILE A 412 -10.80 -8.57 -18.27
C ILE A 412 -9.94 -9.69 -17.67
N GLN A 413 -9.13 -9.32 -16.69
CA GLN A 413 -8.28 -10.23 -15.93
C GLN A 413 -8.81 -10.39 -14.51
N PHE A 414 -8.74 -11.62 -14.00
CA PHE A 414 -9.11 -11.97 -12.62
C PHE A 414 -7.85 -12.24 -11.82
N ALA A 415 -7.46 -11.29 -10.97
CA ALA A 415 -6.12 -11.23 -10.40
C ALA A 415 -5.83 -12.36 -9.41
N ASN A 416 -6.83 -12.81 -8.65
CA ASN A 416 -6.72 -13.94 -7.72
C ASN A 416 -7.26 -15.27 -8.28
N LEU A 417 -7.33 -15.39 -9.61
CA LEU A 417 -7.64 -16.66 -10.28
C LEU A 417 -6.52 -17.03 -11.24
N ASN A 418 -6.24 -18.34 -11.32
CA ASN A 418 -5.39 -18.92 -12.34
C ASN A 418 -6.22 -19.42 -13.54
N ILE A 419 -6.88 -18.48 -14.22
CA ILE A 419 -7.65 -18.74 -15.44
C ILE A 419 -7.21 -17.79 -16.54
N ALA A 420 -7.46 -18.16 -17.79
CA ALA A 420 -7.20 -17.29 -18.94
C ALA A 420 -8.00 -15.98 -18.85
N ASP A 421 -7.39 -14.89 -19.30
CA ASP A 421 -8.06 -13.60 -19.39
C ASP A 421 -9.28 -13.68 -20.33
N ARG A 422 -10.31 -12.88 -20.06
CA ARG A 422 -11.52 -12.82 -20.88
C ARG A 422 -11.44 -11.66 -21.86
N VAL A 423 -11.69 -11.94 -23.13
CA VAL A 423 -11.67 -10.94 -24.20
C VAL A 423 -13.10 -10.60 -24.60
N ILE A 424 -13.43 -9.31 -24.56
CA ILE A 424 -14.75 -8.78 -24.87
C ILE A 424 -14.67 -7.97 -26.15
N THR A 425 -15.53 -8.29 -27.12
CA THR A 425 -15.56 -7.57 -28.39
C THR A 425 -16.51 -6.37 -28.31
N VAL A 426 -16.03 -5.18 -28.67
CA VAL A 426 -16.84 -3.96 -28.73
C VAL A 426 -17.00 -3.55 -30.19
N ASP A 427 -18.23 -3.61 -30.69
CA ASP A 427 -18.63 -3.12 -32.02
C ASP A 427 -19.24 -1.73 -31.86
N ALA A 428 -18.45 -0.69 -32.08
CA ALA A 428 -18.87 0.70 -31.98
C ALA A 428 -19.25 1.23 -33.36
N PHE A 429 -20.36 1.96 -33.44
CA PHE A 429 -20.81 2.55 -34.70
C PHE A 429 -21.49 3.90 -34.49
N ALA A 430 -21.32 4.80 -35.45
CA ALA A 430 -21.98 6.08 -35.56
C ALA A 430 -22.99 5.99 -36.70
N GLU A 431 -24.29 6.13 -36.40
CA GLU A 431 -25.26 6.41 -37.46
C GLU A 431 -25.30 7.91 -37.69
N PHE A 432 -24.99 8.31 -38.92
CA PHE A 432 -25.48 9.59 -39.42
C PHE A 432 -26.92 9.33 -39.86
N ASN A 433 -27.88 10.09 -39.31
CA ASN A 433 -29.14 10.25 -40.00
C ASN A 433 -28.79 10.83 -41.37
N SER A 434 -28.90 10.02 -42.41
CA SER A 434 -28.96 10.51 -43.77
C SER A 434 -30.20 11.39 -43.84
N GLY A 435 -30.05 12.68 -43.55
CA GLY A 435 -30.99 13.68 -44.02
C GLY A 435 -31.07 13.47 -45.51
N VAL A 436 -32.24 13.07 -45.99
CA VAL A 436 -32.53 12.95 -47.42
C VAL A 436 -32.04 14.25 -48.06
N SER A 437 -31.01 14.16 -48.89
CA SER A 437 -30.59 15.28 -49.72
C SER A 437 -31.75 15.59 -50.65
N GLY A 438 -32.42 16.73 -50.46
CA GLY A 438 -33.39 17.22 -51.43
C GLY A 438 -34.72 17.82 -50.95
N ILE A 439 -34.91 18.22 -49.69
CA ILE A 439 -36.08 19.06 -49.36
C ILE A 439 -35.65 20.30 -48.57
N SER A 440 -35.28 21.34 -49.32
CA SER A 440 -35.43 22.73 -48.90
C SER A 440 -36.91 22.97 -48.60
N LYS A 441 -37.30 23.03 -47.33
CA LYS A 441 -38.53 23.73 -46.95
C LYS A 441 -38.19 25.20 -46.76
N ILE A 442 -38.39 25.95 -47.84
CA ILE A 442 -38.80 27.35 -47.76
C ILE A 442 -40.24 27.32 -47.26
N TYR A 443 -40.48 27.86 -46.06
CA TYR A 443 -41.52 28.84 -45.68
C TYR A 443 -41.49 29.01 -44.16
#